data_AF-A0A6B2GIQ1-F1
#
_entry.id   AF-A0A6B2GIQ1-F1
#
_cell.length_a   1.000
_cell.length_b   1.000
_cell.length_c   1.000
_cell.angle_alpha   90.00
_cell.angle_beta   90.00
_cell.angle_gamma   90.00
#
_symmetry.space_group_name_H-M   'P 1'
#
loop_
_entity.id
_entity.type
_entity.pdbx_description
1 polymer ?
#
loop_
_entity_poly.entity_id
_entity_poly.type
_entity_poly.pdbx_seq_one_letter_code
_entity_poly.pdbx_strand_id
1 'polypeptide(L)' 'MKKSISVLLIIISLISCKSKEKADLIVYNATIYTVNNDFAKADAFAVKDGKFIAVG' A
#
# COMPACT_ATOMS: atom_id res chain seq x y z
N MET A 1 -36.11 0.33 7.16
CA MET A 1 -34.90 0.92 7.78
C MET A 1 -33.64 0.09 7.55
N LYS A 2 -33.59 -1.22 7.89
CA LYS A 2 -32.41 -2.09 7.69
C LYS A 2 -31.91 -2.16 6.23
N LYS A 3 -32.82 -2.25 5.24
CA LYS A 3 -32.48 -2.25 3.80
C LYS A 3 -31.80 -0.95 3.34
N SER A 4 -32.19 0.20 3.91
CA SER A 4 -31.60 1.50 3.56
C SER A 4 -30.18 1.66 4.10
N ILE A 5 -29.88 1.05 5.26
CA ILE A 5 -28.54 1.04 5.85
C ILE A 5 -27.59 0.16 5.02
N SER A 6 -28.05 -1.01 4.56
CA SER A 6 -27.24 -1.86 3.65
C SER A 6 -26.89 -1.15 2.35
N VAL A 7 -27.84 -0.42 1.75
CA VAL A 7 -27.59 0.35 0.51
C VAL A 7 -26.55 1.44 0.76
N LEU A 8 -26.65 2.17 1.88
CA LEU A 8 -25.68 3.19 2.25
C LEU A 8 -24.27 2.60 2.45
N LEU A 9 -24.16 1.44 3.09
CA LEU A 9 -22.88 0.75 3.31
C LEU A 9 -22.19 0.37 2.00
N ILE A 10 -22.98 -0.10 1.02
CA ILE A 10 -22.48 -0.47 -0.31
C ILE A 10 -21.96 0.78 -1.05
N ILE A 11 -22.69 1.89 -0.98
CA ILE A 11 -22.28 3.15 -1.62
C ILE A 11 -20.96 3.67 -1.02
N ILE A 12 -20.79 3.60 0.30
CA ILE A 12 -19.55 4.02 0.98
C ILE A 12 -18.36 3.15 0.56
N SER A 13 -18.57 1.83 0.39
CA SER A 13 -17.53 0.91 -0.08
C SER A 13 -17.01 1.25 -1.48
N LEU A 14 -17.90 1.68 -2.38
CA LEU A 14 -17.55 2.05 -3.76
C LEU A 14 -16.68 3.30 -3.85
N ILE A 15 -16.76 4.22 -2.88
CA ILE A 15 -15.97 5.45 -2.83
C ILE A 15 -14.56 5.21 -2.24
N SER A 16 -14.35 4.07 -1.59
CA SER A 16 -13.05 3.72 -0.95
C SER A 16 -11.94 3.42 -1.96
N CYS A 17 -12.28 3.25 -3.24
CA CYS A 17 -11.31 3.00 -4.30
C CYS A 17 -10.49 4.28 -4.59
N LYS A 18 -9.47 4.52 -3.77
CA LYS A 18 -8.49 5.59 -3.99
C LYS A 18 -7.51 5.18 -5.09
N SER A 19 -7.09 6.17 -5.87
CA SER A 19 -5.97 6.00 -6.80
C SER A 19 -4.74 5.53 -6.02
N LYS A 20 -4.11 4.46 -6.50
CA LYS A 20 -2.84 4.00 -5.93
C LYS A 20 -1.79 5.10 -6.12
N GLU A 21 -0.96 5.32 -5.11
CA GLU A 21 0.20 6.18 -5.27
C GLU A 21 1.12 5.59 -6.35
N LYS A 22 1.52 6.43 -7.32
CA LYS A 22 2.46 6.02 -8.35
C LYS A 22 3.88 6.03 -7.80
N ALA A 23 4.58 4.93 -8.00
CA ALA A 23 6.01 4.79 -7.76
C ALA A 23 6.75 4.76 -9.11
N ASP A 24 7.99 5.21 -9.13
CA ASP A 24 8.87 5.12 -10.29
C ASP A 24 9.49 3.73 -10.41
N LEU A 25 9.73 3.06 -9.27
CA LEU A 25 10.25 1.71 -9.19
C LEU A 25 9.54 0.94 -8.08
N ILE A 26 9.18 -0.31 -8.39
CA ILE A 26 8.69 -1.29 -7.42
C ILE A 26 9.54 -2.54 -7.57
N VAL A 27 10.17 -2.96 -6.47
CA VAL A 27 10.89 -4.24 -6.37
C VAL A 27 10.05 -5.15 -5.48
N TYR A 28 9.82 -6.38 -5.91
CA TYR A 28 9.05 -7.37 -5.15
C TYR A 28 9.59 -8.79 -5.41
N ASN A 29 9.28 -9.72 -4.51
CA ASN A 29 9.78 -11.09 -4.54
C ASN A 29 11.33 -11.15 -4.49
N ALA A 30 11.92 -10.32 -3.63
CA ALA A 30 13.36 -10.22 -3.48
C ALA A 30 13.74 -10.28 -1.99
N THR A 31 14.89 -10.86 -1.66
CA THR A 31 15.41 -10.76 -0.28
C THR A 31 16.14 -9.42 -0.11
N ILE A 32 15.49 -8.46 0.54
CA ILE A 32 16.05 -7.12 0.81
C ILE A 32 16.56 -7.07 2.23
N TYR A 33 17.80 -6.62 2.42
CA TYR A 33 18.38 -6.37 3.74
C TYR A 33 18.30 -4.87 4.05
N THR A 34 17.52 -4.51 5.08
CA THR A 34 17.40 -3.12 5.50
C THR A 34 18.52 -2.76 6.48
N VAL A 35 18.99 -1.52 6.41
CA VAL A 35 20.00 -0.98 7.34
C VAL A 35 19.30 -0.03 8.31
N ASN A 36 18.28 -0.55 9.00
CA ASN A 36 17.63 0.10 10.14
C ASN A 36 18.11 -0.55 11.45
N ASN A 37 17.66 -0.02 12.60
CA ASN A 37 18.08 -0.55 13.91
C ASN A 37 17.72 -2.03 14.12
N ASP A 38 16.69 -2.51 13.42
CA ASP A 38 16.21 -3.88 13.51
C ASP A 38 16.94 -4.82 12.54
N PHE A 39 17.76 -4.28 11.62
CA PHE A 39 18.43 -5.00 10.53
C PHE A 39 17.50 -6.00 9.82
N ALA A 40 16.25 -5.60 9.64
CA ALA A 40 15.19 -6.50 9.20
C ALA A 40 15.36 -6.88 7.72
N LYS A 41 14.83 -8.03 7.35
CA LYS A 41 14.62 -8.39 5.94
C LYS A 41 13.23 -7.94 5.48
N ALA A 42 13.13 -7.58 4.22
CA ALA A 42 11.89 -7.23 3.54
C ALA A 42 11.81 -8.00 2.20
N ASP A 43 10.60 -8.12 1.66
CA ASP A 43 10.35 -8.84 0.41
C ASP A 43 10.08 -7.90 -0.78
N ALA A 44 9.81 -6.63 -0.49
CA ALA A 44 9.48 -5.58 -1.44
C ALA A 44 9.84 -4.15 -0.95
N PHE A 45 10.00 -3.23 -1.89
CA PHE A 45 10.00 -1.79 -1.63
C PHE A 45 9.51 -1.00 -2.84
N ALA A 46 9.09 0.24 -2.61
CA ALA A 46 8.70 1.18 -3.64
C ALA A 46 9.49 2.49 -3.53
N VAL A 47 9.91 3.05 -4.67
CA VAL A 47 10.67 4.29 -4.78
C VAL A 47 9.91 5.30 -5.64
N LYS A 48 9.92 6.57 -5.20
CA LYS A 48 9.43 7.72 -5.96
C LYS A 48 10.35 8.90 -5.73
N ASP A 49 10.73 9.61 -6.79
CA ASP A 49 11.65 10.76 -6.74
C ASP A 49 12.97 10.42 -6.01
N GLY A 50 13.47 9.20 -6.22
CA GLY A 50 14.69 8.69 -5.59
C GLY A 50 14.57 8.39 -4.08
N LYS A 51 13.37 8.39 -3.51
CA LYS A 51 13.12 8.10 -2.08
C LYS A 51 12.24 6.87 -1.91
N PHE A 52 12.50 6.09 -0.86
CA PHE A 52 11.62 4.99 -0.46
C PHE A 52 10.30 5.55 0.09
N ILE A 53 9.18 5.12 -0.48
CA ILE A 53 7.82 5.47 -0.03
C ILE A 53 7.13 4.31 0.70
N ALA A 54 7.64 3.08 0.53
CA ALA A 54 7.21 1.89 1.26
C ALA A 54 8.32 0.83 1.27
N VAL A 55 8.37 0.04 2.35
CA VAL A 55 9.22 -1.15 2.54
C VAL A 55 8.36 -2.21 3.22
N GLY A 56 8.37 -3.46 2.75
CA GLY A 56 7.54 -4.53 3.30
C GLY A 56 7.88 -5.91 2.78
#